data_AF-A0A349DG79-F1
#
_entry.id   AF-A0A349DG79-F1
#
_cell.length_a   1.000
_cell.length_b   1.000
_cell.length_c   1.000
_cell.angle_alpha   90.00
_cell.angle_beta   90.00
_cell.angle_gamma   90.00
#
_symmetry.space_group_name_H-M   'P 1'
#
loop_
_entity.id
_entity.type
_entity.pdbx_description
1 polymer ?
#
loop_
_entity_poly.entity_id
_entity_poly.type
_entity_poly.pdbx_seq_one_letter_code
_entity_poly.pdbx_strand_id
1 'polypeptide(L)'
;MKTSKIINRLFALILLATVFVACQDQATQEEINPLPTLDSPSATIKICEPVIVFPRVTWNEFYDRRRRTCVTYFNSFCLDPNTVGIRLICHEIPLKIVPRPCIEPLCGKFPLIPRKLFEKPEIDATIIFPYEDYLVIQRIKKFDKGAKNSLTKFATSLDIGKEVAAELKLPGHIIKEGNYITIPSVEEEMESIFIPRENLGGF
;
A
#
# COMPACT_ATOMS: atom_id res chain seq x y z
N MET A 1 45.66 32.67 -24.56
CA MET A 1 44.84 32.05 -23.48
C MET A 1 43.34 32.36 -23.62
N LYS A 2 42.66 32.07 -24.75
CA LYS A 2 41.21 32.29 -24.92
C LYS A 2 40.40 31.02 -25.22
N THR A 3 41.01 30.03 -25.87
CA THR A 3 40.39 28.74 -26.25
C THR A 3 40.12 27.81 -25.06
N SER A 4 40.99 27.80 -24.04
CA SER A 4 40.84 26.93 -22.86
C SER A 4 39.61 27.25 -21.99
N LYS A 5 39.20 28.53 -21.90
CA LYS A 5 37.99 28.92 -21.14
C LYS A 5 36.69 28.50 -21.82
N ILE A 6 36.69 28.41 -23.16
CA ILE A 6 35.50 28.02 -23.93
C ILE A 6 35.29 26.51 -23.83
N ILE A 7 36.36 25.73 -23.93
CA ILE A 7 36.30 24.27 -23.81
C ILE A 7 35.82 23.86 -22.41
N ASN A 8 36.35 24.46 -21.34
CA ASN A 8 35.89 24.16 -19.98
C ASN A 8 34.43 24.55 -19.73
N ARG A 9 33.93 25.62 -20.37
CA ARG A 9 32.50 25.99 -20.31
C ARG A 9 31.63 25.02 -21.09
N LEU A 10 32.10 24.51 -22.22
CA LEU A 10 31.37 23.51 -23.01
C LEU A 10 31.26 22.17 -22.26
N PHE A 11 32.35 21.71 -21.64
CA PHE A 11 32.35 20.48 -20.83
C PHE A 11 31.44 20.60 -19.61
N ALA A 12 31.45 21.75 -18.92
CA ALA A 12 30.54 21.98 -17.80
C ALA A 12 29.06 21.98 -18.23
N LEU A 13 28.75 22.52 -19.41
CA LEU A 13 27.39 22.55 -19.98
C LEU A 13 26.90 21.15 -20.38
N ILE A 14 27.78 20.32 -20.95
CA ILE A 14 27.47 18.92 -21.28
C ILE A 14 27.26 18.12 -19.99
N LEU A 15 28.09 18.30 -18.97
CA LEU A 15 27.92 17.65 -17.67
C LEU A 15 26.60 18.03 -16.98
N LEU A 16 26.26 19.31 -16.98
CA LEU A 16 24.97 19.80 -16.47
C LEU A 16 23.80 19.22 -17.27
N ALA A 17 23.87 19.20 -18.60
CA ALA A 17 22.82 18.61 -19.43
C ALA A 17 22.65 17.11 -19.17
N THR A 18 23.72 16.34 -19.00
CA THR A 18 23.63 14.91 -18.67
C THR A 18 23.05 14.65 -17.28
N VAL A 19 23.35 15.50 -16.29
CA VAL A 19 22.76 15.40 -14.95
C VAL A 19 21.26 15.76 -14.98
N PHE A 20 20.86 16.76 -15.78
CA PHE A 20 19.45 17.11 -15.94
C PHE A 20 18.65 16.05 -16.70
N VAL A 21 19.22 15.39 -17.71
CA VAL A 21 18.55 14.28 -18.42
C VAL A 21 18.43 13.05 -17.51
N ALA A 22 19.44 12.75 -16.69
CA ALA A 22 19.36 11.67 -15.70
C ALA A 22 18.38 11.99 -14.54
N CYS A 23 18.20 13.26 -14.17
CA CYS A 23 17.23 13.66 -13.14
C CYS A 23 15.79 13.80 -13.66
N GLN A 24 15.57 14.08 -14.94
CA GLN A 24 14.21 14.19 -15.49
C GLN A 24 13.53 12.83 -15.69
N ASP A 25 14.28 11.75 -15.90
CA ASP A 25 13.70 10.40 -15.93
C ASP A 25 13.28 9.88 -14.54
N GLN A 26 13.77 10.47 -13.45
CA GLN A 26 13.33 10.13 -12.08
C GLN A 26 12.16 10.96 -11.55
N ALA A 27 11.73 12.02 -12.25
CA ALA A 27 10.78 12.98 -11.70
C ALA A 27 9.36 12.90 -12.27
N THR A 28 9.06 11.96 -13.17
CA THR A 28 7.79 11.98 -13.92
C THR A 28 7.03 10.66 -14.03
N GLN A 29 7.34 9.70 -13.17
CA GLN A 29 6.44 8.58 -12.91
C GLN A 29 6.09 8.62 -11.44
N GLU A 30 4.80 8.81 -11.12
CA GLU A 30 4.25 8.15 -9.95
C GLU A 30 4.49 6.65 -10.19
N GLU A 31 5.68 6.16 -9.80
CA GLU A 31 6.15 4.80 -10.09
C GLU A 31 5.23 3.82 -9.37
N ILE A 32 4.29 3.25 -10.14
CA ILE A 32 3.49 2.13 -9.70
C ILE A 32 4.44 0.94 -9.65
N ASN A 33 4.99 0.66 -8.47
CA ASN A 33 5.90 -0.48 -8.29
C ASN A 33 5.19 -1.78 -8.69
N PRO A 34 5.78 -2.59 -9.58
CA PRO A 34 5.18 -3.87 -9.95
C PRO A 34 5.00 -4.74 -8.71
N LEU A 35 3.96 -5.59 -8.74
CA LEU A 35 3.81 -6.62 -7.71
C LEU A 35 5.07 -7.48 -7.66
N PRO A 36 5.47 -7.97 -6.48
CA PRO A 36 6.66 -8.80 -6.35
C PRO A 36 6.55 -10.02 -7.29
N THR A 37 7.51 -10.13 -8.20
CA THR A 37 7.65 -11.27 -9.10
C THR A 37 8.28 -12.41 -8.31
N LEU A 38 7.65 -13.58 -8.28
CA LEU A 38 8.17 -14.74 -7.55
C LEU A 38 8.52 -15.86 -8.52
N ASP A 39 9.68 -16.46 -8.27
CA ASP A 39 10.27 -17.53 -9.09
C ASP A 39 9.47 -18.85 -9.07
N SER A 40 8.37 -18.97 -8.31
CA SER A 40 7.59 -20.21 -8.20
C SER A 40 6.05 -20.06 -8.21
N PRO A 41 5.34 -20.86 -9.05
CA PRO A 41 3.89 -20.93 -9.11
C PRO A 41 3.24 -21.64 -7.90
N SER A 42 3.99 -22.15 -6.92
CA SER A 42 3.45 -22.77 -5.69
C SER A 42 3.79 -22.05 -4.38
N ALA A 43 4.45 -20.89 -4.42
CA ALA A 43 4.94 -20.20 -3.23
C ALA A 43 3.82 -19.92 -2.20
N THR A 44 3.97 -20.50 -1.01
CA THR A 44 3.28 -20.10 0.21
C THR A 44 4.11 -19.05 0.92
N ILE A 45 3.46 -18.14 1.63
CA ILE A 45 4.15 -17.20 2.51
C ILE A 45 3.80 -17.54 3.94
N LYS A 46 4.79 -17.46 4.83
CA LYS A 46 4.55 -17.58 6.27
C LYS A 46 4.45 -16.18 6.84
N ILE A 47 3.23 -15.72 7.04
CA ILE A 47 3.00 -14.52 7.85
C ILE A 47 3.08 -15.01 9.29
N CYS A 48 4.10 -14.57 10.04
CA CYS A 48 4.20 -14.67 11.50
C CYS A 48 4.58 -13.29 12.06
N GLU A 49 3.93 -12.27 11.51
CA GLU A 49 4.07 -10.88 11.90
C GLU A 49 2.74 -10.41 12.54
N PRO A 50 2.78 -9.37 13.39
CA PRO A 50 1.56 -8.80 13.92
C PRO A 50 0.64 -8.35 12.78
N VAL A 51 -0.64 -8.66 12.93
CA VAL A 51 -1.73 -8.27 12.04
C VAL A 51 -2.66 -7.38 12.82
N ILE A 52 -2.97 -6.22 12.27
CA ILE A 52 -3.79 -5.21 12.90
C ILE A 52 -5.18 -5.29 12.27
N VAL A 53 -6.19 -5.52 13.10
CA VAL A 53 -7.58 -5.69 12.66
C VAL A 53 -8.40 -4.53 13.20
N PHE A 54 -8.97 -3.76 12.29
CA PHE A 54 -10.04 -2.79 12.56
C PHE A 54 -11.37 -3.48 12.24
N PRO A 55 -12.18 -3.82 13.26
CA PRO A 55 -13.39 -4.63 13.08
C PRO A 55 -14.47 -3.90 12.29
N ARG A 56 -14.42 -2.55 12.22
CA ARG A 56 -15.34 -1.73 11.44
C ARG A 56 -14.66 -0.45 10.98
N VAL A 57 -14.75 -0.17 9.68
CA VAL A 57 -14.33 1.09 9.07
C VAL A 57 -15.55 1.78 8.49
N THR A 58 -15.81 3.01 8.92
CA THR A 58 -16.89 3.83 8.39
C THR A 58 -16.38 4.69 7.24
N TRP A 59 -17.11 4.65 6.11
CA TRP A 59 -16.88 5.55 4.97
C TRP A 59 -17.47 6.93 5.24
N ASN A 60 -16.86 7.96 4.66
CA ASN A 60 -17.16 9.38 4.93
C ASN A 60 -16.91 9.79 6.38
N GLU A 61 -15.89 9.21 7.00
CA GLU A 61 -15.43 9.60 8.33
C GLU A 61 -13.90 9.70 8.37
N PHE A 62 -13.38 10.53 9.28
CA PHE A 62 -11.96 10.68 9.58
C PHE A 62 -11.76 10.59 11.08
N TYR A 63 -10.62 10.04 11.52
CA TYR A 63 -10.30 9.97 12.94
C TYR A 63 -9.82 11.33 13.46
N ASP A 64 -10.70 12.08 14.12
CA ASP A 64 -10.34 13.32 14.78
C ASP A 64 -9.55 13.00 16.06
N ARG A 65 -8.23 13.23 16.00
CA ARG A 65 -7.30 13.02 17.13
C ARG A 65 -7.66 13.81 18.39
N ARG A 66 -8.23 15.02 18.25
CA ARG A 66 -8.59 15.86 19.40
C ARG A 66 -9.82 15.31 20.10
N ARG A 67 -10.78 14.82 19.31
CA ARG A 67 -12.03 14.23 19.82
C ARG A 67 -11.89 12.74 20.15
N ARG A 68 -10.80 12.11 19.70
CA ARG A 68 -10.50 10.67 19.84
C ARG A 68 -11.62 9.78 19.31
N THR A 69 -12.26 10.20 18.22
CA THR A 69 -13.39 9.50 17.61
C THR A 69 -13.44 9.77 16.11
N CYS A 70 -14.13 8.89 15.39
CA CYS A 70 -14.49 9.11 14.00
C CYS A 70 -15.52 10.24 13.89
N VAL A 71 -15.26 11.20 13.01
CA VAL A 71 -16.18 12.29 12.69
C VAL A 71 -16.46 12.32 11.21
N THR A 72 -17.66 12.76 10.83
CA THR A 72 -18.06 12.86 9.43
C THR A 72 -17.08 13.73 8.64
N TYR A 73 -16.50 13.14 7.60
CA TYR A 73 -15.60 13.80 6.66
C TYR A 73 -15.68 13.10 5.30
N PHE A 74 -16.16 13.81 4.29
CA PHE A 74 -16.45 13.23 2.98
C PHE A 74 -15.21 12.61 2.32
N ASN A 75 -15.41 11.48 1.66
CA ASN A 75 -14.37 10.74 0.93
C ASN A 75 -13.18 10.30 1.78
N SER A 76 -13.39 10.03 3.07
CA SER A 76 -12.37 9.45 3.96
C SER A 76 -12.83 8.17 4.62
N PHE A 77 -11.86 7.35 5.00
CA PHE A 77 -12.05 6.17 5.82
C PHE A 77 -11.61 6.47 7.24
N CYS A 78 -12.43 6.11 8.23
CA CYS A 78 -12.01 6.20 9.62
C CYS A 78 -11.51 4.86 10.14
N LEU A 79 -10.23 4.82 10.50
CA LEU A 79 -9.63 3.75 11.29
C LEU A 79 -9.65 4.18 12.76
N ASP A 80 -10.64 3.75 13.55
CA ASP A 80 -10.70 4.08 14.97
C ASP A 80 -9.69 3.23 15.77
N PRO A 81 -8.58 3.82 16.27
CA PRO A 81 -7.60 3.10 17.08
C PRO A 81 -8.18 2.55 18.39
N ASN A 82 -9.34 3.03 18.87
CA ASN A 82 -9.97 2.45 20.07
C ASN A 82 -10.62 1.08 19.80
N THR A 83 -10.92 0.78 18.54
CA THR A 83 -11.52 -0.50 18.13
C THR A 83 -10.48 -1.50 17.65
N VAL A 84 -9.21 -1.10 17.60
CA VAL A 84 -8.13 -1.88 17.01
C VAL A 84 -7.83 -3.14 17.82
N GLY A 85 -7.68 -4.27 17.13
CA GLY A 85 -7.16 -5.51 17.69
C GLY A 85 -5.82 -5.86 17.07
N ILE A 86 -4.83 -6.17 17.90
CA ILE A 86 -3.56 -6.76 17.47
C ILE A 86 -3.70 -8.28 17.53
N ARG A 87 -3.30 -8.99 16.48
CA ARG A 87 -3.33 -10.45 16.39
C ARG A 87 -2.02 -10.95 15.80
N LEU A 88 -1.48 -12.04 16.34
CA LEU A 88 -0.42 -12.75 15.67
C LEU A 88 -1.04 -13.85 14.80
N ILE A 89 -1.05 -13.65 13.49
CA ILE A 89 -1.41 -14.70 12.54
C ILE A 89 -0.09 -15.37 12.17
N CYS A 90 0.09 -16.63 12.56
CA CYS A 90 1.27 -17.43 12.20
C CYS A 90 0.83 -18.64 11.36
N HIS A 91 0.57 -18.39 10.07
CA HIS A 91 0.04 -19.39 9.14
C HIS A 91 0.80 -19.35 7.81
N GLU A 92 0.92 -20.51 7.19
CA GLU A 92 1.30 -20.61 5.78
C GLU A 92 0.09 -20.28 4.92
N ILE A 93 0.21 -19.23 4.12
CA ILE A 93 -0.86 -18.69 3.28
C ILE A 93 -0.45 -18.88 1.83
N PRO A 94 -1.24 -19.62 1.03
CA PRO A 94 -0.97 -19.73 -0.39
C PRO A 94 -1.20 -18.38 -1.07
N LEU A 95 -0.25 -17.96 -1.91
CA LEU A 95 -0.42 -16.77 -2.72
C LEU A 95 -1.51 -16.98 -3.77
N LYS A 96 -2.38 -15.99 -3.93
CA LYS A 96 -3.45 -16.03 -4.92
C LYS A 96 -2.98 -15.42 -6.23
N ILE A 97 -3.46 -15.98 -7.34
CA ILE A 97 -3.23 -15.41 -8.67
C ILE A 97 -4.18 -14.23 -8.85
N VAL A 98 -3.68 -13.12 -9.40
CA VAL A 98 -4.53 -11.97 -9.74
C VAL A 98 -5.65 -12.42 -10.70
N PRO A 99 -6.93 -12.17 -10.37
CA PRO A 99 -8.05 -12.55 -11.24
C PRO A 99 -7.92 -11.93 -12.63
N ARG A 100 -8.22 -12.71 -13.68
CA ARG A 100 -8.26 -12.21 -15.06
C ARG A 100 -9.63 -11.58 -15.37
N PRO A 101 -9.69 -10.53 -16.21
CA PRO A 101 -8.56 -9.85 -16.86
C PRO A 101 -7.79 -8.96 -15.88
N CYS A 102 -6.46 -8.97 -15.99
CA CYS A 102 -5.55 -8.14 -15.20
C CYS A 102 -4.87 -7.11 -16.10
N ILE A 103 -4.59 -5.92 -15.54
CA ILE A 103 -3.81 -4.86 -16.17
C ILE A 103 -2.31 -5.12 -15.89
N GLU A 104 -1.44 -5.18 -16.90
CA GLU A 104 0.02 -5.25 -16.69
C GLU A 104 0.57 -3.88 -16.21
N PRO A 105 1.56 -3.80 -15.30
CA PRO A 105 2.32 -4.88 -14.67
C PRO A 105 1.65 -5.44 -13.39
N LEU A 106 0.39 -5.11 -13.13
CA LEU A 106 -0.38 -5.53 -11.94
C LEU A 106 -0.87 -6.99 -12.03
N CYS A 107 -0.30 -7.76 -12.95
CA CYS A 107 -0.55 -9.19 -13.13
C CYS A 107 0.52 -9.96 -12.36
N GLY A 108 0.12 -10.94 -11.55
CA GLY A 108 1.07 -11.71 -10.76
C GLY A 108 0.39 -12.50 -9.67
N LYS A 109 1.11 -12.68 -8.56
CA LYS A 109 0.62 -13.33 -7.35
C LYS A 109 0.65 -12.38 -6.18
N PHE A 110 -0.24 -12.55 -5.22
CA PHE A 110 -0.36 -11.65 -4.09
C PHE A 110 -0.77 -12.40 -2.81
N PRO A 111 -0.34 -11.91 -1.63
CA PRO A 111 -0.80 -12.41 -0.35
C PRO A 111 -2.26 -12.05 -0.13
N LEU A 112 -3.07 -13.03 0.20
CA LEU A 112 -4.41 -12.80 0.71
C LEU A 112 -4.60 -13.60 1.99
N ILE A 113 -4.56 -12.94 3.14
CA ILE A 113 -4.98 -13.58 4.40
C ILE A 113 -6.47 -13.93 4.25
N PRO A 114 -6.85 -15.22 4.29
CA PRO A 114 -8.23 -15.64 4.07
C PRO A 114 -9.15 -15.07 5.15
N ARG A 115 -10.36 -14.67 4.75
CA ARG A 115 -11.34 -14.08 5.67
C ARG A 115 -11.61 -14.96 6.90
N LYS A 116 -11.61 -16.28 6.71
CA LYS A 116 -11.84 -17.28 7.76
C LYS A 116 -10.81 -17.28 8.90
N LEU A 117 -9.63 -16.67 8.71
CA LEU A 117 -8.61 -16.58 9.76
C LEU A 117 -8.87 -15.42 10.73
N PHE A 118 -9.86 -14.57 10.44
CA PHE A 118 -10.29 -13.53 11.37
C PHE A 118 -11.54 -14.01 12.12
N GLU A 119 -11.56 -13.86 13.44
CA GLU A 119 -12.64 -14.41 14.28
C GLU A 119 -14.03 -13.79 14.00
N LYS A 120 -14.09 -12.54 13.50
CA LYS A 120 -15.34 -11.82 13.15
C LYS A 120 -15.11 -10.65 12.18
N PRO A 121 -14.77 -10.87 10.91
CA PRO A 121 -14.50 -9.74 10.06
C PRO A 121 -15.81 -9.40 9.33
N GLU A 122 -16.49 -8.40 9.87
CA GLU A 122 -17.71 -7.83 9.31
C GLU A 122 -17.41 -7.18 7.95
N ILE A 123 -18.46 -6.90 7.18
CA ILE A 123 -18.31 -6.04 6.01
C ILE A 123 -17.78 -4.68 6.50
N ASP A 124 -16.86 -4.11 5.74
CA ASP A 124 -16.11 -2.90 6.06
C ASP A 124 -15.02 -3.08 7.13
N ALA A 125 -14.72 -4.30 7.58
CA ALA A 125 -13.51 -4.54 8.37
C ALA A 125 -12.24 -4.30 7.54
N THR A 126 -11.20 -3.79 8.18
CA THR A 126 -9.88 -3.55 7.57
C THR A 126 -8.79 -4.27 8.35
N ILE A 127 -7.93 -4.97 7.63
CA ILE A 127 -6.79 -5.71 8.13
C ILE A 127 -5.53 -5.06 7.55
N ILE A 128 -4.53 -4.82 8.40
CA ILE A 128 -3.25 -4.23 8.00
C ILE A 128 -2.12 -5.15 8.44
N PHE A 129 -1.22 -5.50 7.52
CA PHE A 129 -0.07 -6.34 7.81
C PHE A 129 1.09 -6.03 6.86
N PRO A 130 2.34 -6.31 7.24
CA PRO A 130 3.49 -6.13 6.37
C PRO A 130 3.66 -7.35 5.46
N TYR A 131 4.14 -7.13 4.24
CA TYR A 131 4.51 -8.20 3.31
C TYR A 131 5.65 -7.74 2.41
N GLU A 132 6.82 -8.37 2.53
CA GLU A 132 8.04 -7.97 1.81
C GLU A 132 8.25 -6.45 1.92
N ASP A 133 8.40 -5.75 0.79
CA ASP A 133 8.59 -4.30 0.73
C ASP A 133 7.28 -3.50 0.79
N TYR A 134 6.17 -4.12 1.17
CA TYR A 134 4.85 -3.51 1.22
C TYR A 134 4.24 -3.52 2.63
N LEU A 135 3.39 -2.53 2.86
CA LEU A 135 2.27 -2.59 3.81
C LEU A 135 1.02 -2.95 3.01
N VAL A 136 0.32 -4.00 3.42
CA VAL A 136 -0.91 -4.45 2.77
C VAL A 136 -2.10 -4.05 3.62
N ILE A 137 -3.06 -3.35 3.02
CA ILE A 137 -4.35 -3.01 3.62
C ILE A 137 -5.43 -3.87 2.94
N GLN A 138 -5.94 -4.85 3.66
CA GLN A 138 -7.01 -5.73 3.24
C GLN A 138 -8.35 -5.22 3.76
N ARG A 139 -9.28 -4.86 2.88
CA ARG A 139 -10.64 -4.46 3.25
C ARG A 139 -11.64 -5.54 2.87
N ILE A 140 -12.59 -5.83 3.76
CA ILE A 140 -13.70 -6.73 3.44
C ILE A 140 -14.84 -5.90 2.89
N LYS A 141 -15.25 -6.23 1.67
CA LYS A 141 -16.21 -5.45 0.90
C LYS A 141 -16.99 -6.37 -0.02
N LYS A 142 -18.24 -6.01 -0.29
CA LYS A 142 -19.02 -6.66 -1.35
C LYS A 142 -18.52 -6.23 -2.72
N PHE A 143 -18.18 -7.20 -3.57
CA PHE A 143 -17.74 -6.96 -4.95
C PHE A 143 -18.80 -7.35 -5.95
N ASP A 144 -18.87 -6.59 -7.03
CA ASP A 144 -19.51 -7.05 -8.24
C ASP A 144 -18.69 -8.19 -8.85
N LYS A 145 -19.35 -9.21 -9.41
CA LYS A 145 -18.71 -10.43 -9.94
C LYS A 145 -17.64 -10.18 -11.03
N GLY A 146 -17.55 -8.97 -11.57
CA GLY A 146 -16.59 -8.56 -12.61
C GLY A 146 -15.50 -7.61 -12.13
N ALA A 147 -15.25 -7.49 -10.82
CA ALA A 147 -14.21 -6.62 -10.28
C ALA A 147 -12.82 -6.98 -10.85
N LYS A 148 -12.10 -5.96 -11.35
CA LYS A 148 -10.74 -6.07 -11.90
C LYS A 148 -9.74 -5.39 -10.98
N ASN A 149 -8.45 -5.68 -11.17
CA ASN A 149 -7.40 -4.91 -10.52
C ASN A 149 -7.47 -3.43 -10.93
N SER A 150 -7.08 -2.54 -10.01
CA SER A 150 -7.21 -1.10 -10.17
C SER A 150 -6.18 -0.37 -9.33
N LEU A 151 -6.25 0.97 -9.33
CA LEU A 151 -5.49 1.83 -8.45
C LEU A 151 -6.45 2.49 -7.46
N THR A 152 -6.11 2.44 -6.18
CA THR A 152 -6.75 3.25 -5.14
C THR A 152 -5.95 4.53 -4.97
N LYS A 153 -6.61 5.67 -5.16
CA LYS A 153 -6.02 6.98 -4.93
C LYS A 153 -6.20 7.42 -3.47
N PHE A 154 -5.12 7.67 -2.76
CA PHE A 154 -5.16 8.42 -1.49
C PHE A 154 -4.93 9.89 -1.81
N ALA A 155 -6.02 10.67 -1.82
CA ALA A 155 -5.99 12.10 -2.14
C ALA A 155 -5.43 12.97 -0.99
N THR A 156 -5.37 12.41 0.22
CA THR A 156 -4.78 13.02 1.40
C THR A 156 -3.95 11.97 2.13
N SER A 157 -2.91 12.41 2.82
CA SER A 157 -2.09 11.51 3.64
C SER A 157 -2.94 10.77 4.67
N LEU A 158 -2.75 9.45 4.79
CA LEU A 158 -3.50 8.59 5.70
C LEU A 158 -2.61 8.20 6.89
N ASP A 159 -3.08 8.48 8.10
CA ASP A 159 -2.36 8.16 9.33
C ASP A 159 -2.90 6.86 9.92
N ILE A 160 -2.05 5.82 9.99
CA ILE A 160 -2.43 4.53 10.57
C ILE A 160 -2.17 4.45 12.08
N GLY A 161 -1.55 5.48 12.68
CA GLY A 161 -1.18 5.54 14.09
C GLY A 161 0.26 5.09 14.36
N LYS A 162 0.96 5.79 15.27
CA LYS A 162 2.35 5.51 15.62
C LYS A 162 2.52 4.16 16.32
N GLU A 163 1.56 3.81 17.17
CA GLU A 163 1.54 2.55 17.92
C GLU A 163 1.36 1.36 16.97
N VAL A 164 0.45 1.50 16.00
CA VAL A 164 0.23 0.51 14.93
C VAL A 164 1.49 0.32 14.10
N ALA A 165 2.11 1.43 13.67
CA ALA A 165 3.35 1.37 12.89
C ALA A 165 4.51 0.74 13.67
N ALA A 166 4.61 1.02 14.97
CA ALA A 166 5.63 0.42 15.84
C ALA A 166 5.42 -1.10 15.99
N GLU A 167 4.19 -1.54 16.22
CA GLU A 167 3.85 -2.96 16.31
C GLU A 167 4.18 -3.70 15.00
N LEU A 168 3.81 -3.09 13.87
CA LEU A 168 4.08 -3.60 12.53
C LEU A 168 5.54 -3.42 12.07
N LYS A 169 6.41 -2.83 12.90
CA LYS A 169 7.82 -2.54 12.60
C LYS A 169 8.01 -1.75 11.29
N LEU A 170 7.12 -0.80 11.03
CA LEU A 170 7.12 0.01 9.82
C LEU A 170 8.09 1.21 9.93
N PRO A 171 8.64 1.68 8.81
CA PRO A 171 9.49 2.87 8.77
C PRO A 171 8.70 4.18 8.89
N GLY A 172 7.41 4.14 9.21
CA GLY A 172 6.57 5.34 9.29
C GLY A 172 5.12 4.98 9.54
N HIS A 173 4.35 5.98 9.99
CA HIS A 173 2.93 5.83 10.33
C HIS A 173 2.01 6.67 9.45
N ILE A 174 2.57 7.49 8.57
CA ILE A 174 1.86 8.27 7.57
C ILE A 174 2.05 7.60 6.21
N ILE A 175 0.96 7.14 5.61
CA ILE A 175 0.93 6.76 4.20
C ILE A 175 0.78 8.05 3.40
N LYS A 176 1.74 8.28 2.49
CA LYS A 176 1.73 9.47 1.62
C LYS A 176 0.53 9.47 0.67
N GLU A 177 0.30 10.62 0.06
CA GLU A 177 -0.63 10.74 -1.06
C GLU A 177 -0.09 10.00 -2.28
N GLY A 178 -0.96 9.39 -3.07
CA GLY A 178 -0.56 8.66 -4.25
C GLY A 178 -1.58 7.67 -4.77
N ASN A 179 -1.19 6.94 -5.80
CA ASN A 179 -1.96 5.87 -6.42
C ASN A 179 -1.34 4.52 -6.05
N TYR A 180 -2.13 3.65 -5.46
CA TYR A 180 -1.67 2.37 -4.92
C TYR A 180 -2.40 1.19 -5.54
N ILE A 181 -1.66 0.10 -5.77
CA ILE A 181 -2.18 -1.09 -6.43
C ILE A 181 -3.28 -1.70 -5.57
N THR A 182 -4.43 -1.98 -6.19
CA THR A 182 -5.57 -2.61 -5.54
C THR A 182 -5.98 -3.87 -6.29
N ILE A 183 -6.04 -4.98 -5.55
CA ILE A 183 -6.37 -6.29 -6.11
C ILE A 183 -7.64 -6.81 -5.42
N PRO A 184 -8.74 -7.03 -6.15
CA PRO A 184 -9.94 -7.65 -5.60
C PRO A 184 -9.79 -9.17 -5.53
N SER A 185 -10.52 -9.77 -4.58
CA SER A 185 -10.74 -11.19 -4.43
C SER A 185 -12.25 -11.41 -4.23
N VAL A 186 -12.96 -11.57 -5.36
CA VAL A 186 -14.43 -11.70 -5.41
C VAL A 186 -14.92 -12.86 -4.53
N GLU A 187 -14.24 -14.01 -4.58
CA GLU A 187 -14.63 -15.20 -3.80
C GLU A 187 -14.54 -14.99 -2.28
N GLU A 188 -13.63 -14.13 -1.83
CA GLU A 188 -13.39 -13.88 -0.40
C GLU A 188 -14.09 -12.61 0.09
N GLU A 189 -14.75 -11.88 -0.81
CA GLU A 189 -15.32 -10.55 -0.54
C GLU A 189 -14.28 -9.59 0.04
N MET A 190 -13.09 -9.55 -0.58
CA MET A 190 -11.94 -8.74 -0.10
C MET A 190 -11.26 -7.95 -1.22
N GLU A 191 -10.67 -6.81 -0.88
CA GLU A 191 -9.66 -6.12 -1.70
C GLU A 191 -8.39 -5.92 -0.89
N SER A 192 -7.25 -5.95 -1.57
CA SER A 192 -5.94 -5.73 -0.97
C SER A 192 -5.26 -4.55 -1.65
N ILE A 193 -4.91 -3.53 -0.88
CA ILE A 193 -4.17 -2.36 -1.34
C ILE A 193 -2.71 -2.55 -0.93
N PHE A 194 -1.79 -2.40 -1.88
CA PHE A 194 -0.35 -2.54 -1.67
C PHE A 194 0.29 -1.16 -1.61
N ILE A 195 0.84 -0.83 -0.44
CA ILE A 195 1.54 0.43 -0.17
C ILE A 195 3.03 0.12 -0.05
N PRO A 196 3.89 0.61 -0.97
CA PRO A 196 5.34 0.43 -0.83
C PRO A 196 5.86 1.08 0.46
N ARG A 197 6.80 0.44 1.15
CA ARG A 197 7.32 0.90 2.46
C ARG A 197 8.00 2.28 2.39
N GLU A 198 8.61 2.64 1.26
CA GLU A 198 9.20 3.96 1.00
C GLU A 198 8.15 5.08 0.95
N ASN A 199 6.87 4.72 0.75
CA ASN A 199 5.74 5.64 0.81
C ASN A 199 5.17 5.81 2.22
N LEU A 200 5.81 5.20 3.22
CA LEU A 200 5.53 5.44 4.63
C LEU A 200 6.50 6.50 5.18
N GLY A 201 5.99 7.46 5.97
CA GLY A 201 6.79 8.52 6.57
C GLY A 201 6.30 8.96 7.95
N GLY A 202 6.87 10.05 8.46
CA GLY A 202 6.43 10.71 9.69
C GLY A 202 7.14 10.27 10.97
N PHE A 203 8.48 10.22 10.99
CA PHE A 203 9.22 10.21 12.25
C PHE A 203 9.24 11.60 12.88
#